data_AF-A0A940HMD1-F1
#
_entry.id   AF-A0A940HMD1-F1
#
_cell.length_a   1.000
_cell.length_b   1.000
_cell.length_c   1.000
_cell.angle_alpha   90.00
_cell.angle_beta   90.00
_cell.angle_gamma   90.00
#
_symmetry.space_group_name_H-M   'P 1'
#
loop_
_entity.id
_entity.type
_entity.pdbx_description
1 polymer ?
#
loop_
_entity_poly.entity_id
_entity_poly.type
_entity_poly.pdbx_seq_one_letter_code
_entity_poly.pdbx_strand_id
1 'polypeptide(L)'
;MKPKVAIIYNSGSTSTSFIVMFYTLKDDGKLEYCGDPYDLETKEEVMDKIASEAPSVVQLSVSLFYGMMELLMRTRSCLPKARILVKASYWQDAERAQAFRNGANACIHDS
;
A
#
# COMPACT_ATOMS: atom_id res chain seq x y z
N MET A 1 21.35 -0.69 3.12
CA MET A 1 20.18 -1.60 3.14
C MET A 1 19.40 -1.37 1.87
N LYS A 2 19.01 -2.40 1.12
CA LYS A 2 18.24 -2.22 -0.13
C LYS A 2 16.81 -1.80 0.21
N PRO A 3 16.17 -0.90 -0.57
CA PRO A 3 14.81 -0.46 -0.31
C PRO A 3 13.84 -1.64 -0.30
N LYS A 4 13.08 -1.81 0.78
CA LYS A 4 11.99 -2.78 0.87
C LYS A 4 10.69 -2.11 0.42
N VAL A 5 9.92 -2.84 -0.38
CA VAL A 5 8.65 -2.41 -0.97
C VAL A 5 7.56 -3.31 -0.44
N ALA A 6 6.48 -2.73 0.08
CA ALA A 6 5.25 -3.45 0.40
C ALA A 6 4.19 -3.17 -0.67
N ILE A 7 3.49 -4.19 -1.13
CA ILE A 7 2.30 -4.06 -1.97
C ILE A 7 1.12 -4.62 -1.18
N ILE A 8 0.09 -3.80 -1.00
CA ILE A 8 -1.12 -4.13 -0.23
C ILE A 8 -2.31 -4.07 -1.18
N TYR A 9 -3.12 -5.12 -1.27
CA TYR A 9 -4.34 -5.14 -2.07
C TYR A 9 -5.45 -5.91 -1.34
N ASN A 10 -6.71 -5.65 -1.66
CA ASN A 10 -7.82 -6.42 -1.09
C ASN A 10 -7.89 -7.80 -1.74
N SER A 11 -8.00 -8.86 -0.94
CA SER A 11 -8.38 -10.19 -1.43
C SER A 11 -9.90 -10.32 -1.41
N GLY A 12 -10.52 -10.59 -2.55
CA GLY A 12 -11.93 -11.01 -2.63
C GLY A 12 -12.99 -9.90 -2.80
N SER A 13 -14.21 -10.35 -3.08
CA SER A 13 -15.38 -9.54 -3.45
C SER A 13 -16.08 -8.87 -2.25
N THR A 14 -15.68 -9.19 -1.02
CA THR A 14 -16.36 -8.78 0.24
C THR A 14 -15.56 -7.84 1.13
N SER A 15 -14.42 -7.33 0.65
CA SER A 15 -13.77 -6.09 1.09
C SER A 15 -13.06 -5.99 2.43
N THR A 16 -13.02 -7.03 3.26
CA THR A 16 -12.37 -6.95 4.58
C THR A 16 -10.96 -7.53 4.63
N SER A 17 -10.61 -8.46 3.75
CA SER A 17 -9.28 -9.09 3.75
C SER A 17 -8.29 -8.37 2.82
N PHE A 18 -7.01 -8.45 3.19
CA PHE A 18 -5.87 -7.79 2.57
C PHE A 18 -4.77 -8.80 2.33
N ILE A 19 -4.20 -8.81 1.13
CA ILE A 19 -2.94 -9.48 0.88
C ILE A 19 -1.81 -8.44 0.94
N VAL A 20 -0.79 -8.75 1.74
CA VAL A 20 0.45 -7.97 1.84
C VAL A 20 1.60 -8.79 1.29
N MET A 21 2.30 -8.21 0.31
CA MET A 21 3.48 -8.79 -0.32
C MET A 21 4.68 -7.89 -0.11
N PHE A 22 5.85 -8.48 0.16
CA PHE A 22 7.09 -7.72 0.31
C PHE A 22 8.07 -8.06 -0.80
N TYR A 23 8.76 -7.02 -1.25
CA TYR A 23 9.79 -7.11 -2.27
C TYR A 23 11.04 -6.32 -1.85
N THR A 24 12.18 -6.70 -2.41
CA THR A 24 13.41 -5.91 -2.36
C THR A 24 13.65 -5.28 -3.72
N LEU A 25 13.89 -3.97 -3.76
CA LEU A 25 14.33 -3.30 -4.98
C LEU A 25 15.82 -3.60 -5.22
N LYS A 26 16.12 -4.29 -6.30
CA LYS A 26 17.47 -4.61 -6.77
C LYS A 26 18.10 -3.42 -7.47
N ASP A 27 19.41 -3.49 -7.66
CA ASP A 27 20.20 -2.40 -8.26
C ASP A 27 19.92 -2.24 -9.76
N ASP A 28 19.41 -3.30 -10.41
CA ASP A 28 18.92 -3.26 -11.80
C ASP A 28 17.48 -2.72 -11.92
N GLY A 29 16.92 -2.21 -10.82
CA GLY A 29 15.57 -1.66 -10.76
C GLY A 29 14.46 -2.72 -10.66
N LYS A 30 14.79 -4.02 -10.64
CA LYS A 30 13.78 -5.08 -10.52
C LYS A 30 13.37 -5.31 -9.07
N LEU A 31 12.15 -5.81 -8.90
CA LEU A 31 11.64 -6.26 -7.62
C LEU A 31 11.92 -7.76 -7.47
N GLU A 32 12.57 -8.15 -6.38
CA GLU A 32 12.69 -9.55 -5.96
C GLU A 32 11.73 -9.82 -4.82
N TYR A 33 10.95 -10.88 -4.94
CA TYR A 33 9.97 -11.27 -3.95
C TYR A 33 10.63 -11.83 -2.68
N CYS A 34 10.19 -11.38 -1.50
CA CYS A 34 10.83 -11.71 -0.22
C CYS A 34 10.32 -12.99 0.46
N GLY A 35 9.38 -13.72 -0.14
CA GLY A 35 8.72 -14.89 0.46
C GLY A 35 7.20 -14.76 0.41
N ASP A 36 6.47 -15.72 0.99
CA ASP A 36 5.02 -15.90 0.82
C ASP A 36 4.14 -14.67 1.15
N PRO A 37 2.95 -14.56 0.54
CA PRO A 37 2.04 -13.46 0.79
C PRO A 37 1.38 -13.62 2.16
N TYR A 38 1.10 -12.50 2.83
CA TYR A 38 0.34 -12.48 4.08
C TYR A 38 -1.12 -12.18 3.77
N ASP A 39 -2.04 -13.09 4.10
CA ASP A 39 -3.48 -12.88 4.05
C ASP A 39 -3.95 -12.41 5.43
N LEU A 40 -4.42 -11.17 5.50
CA LEU A 40 -4.74 -10.45 6.74
C LEU A 40 -6.19 -10.00 6.71
N GLU A 41 -6.89 -10.04 7.83
CA GLU A 41 -8.34 -9.78 7.89
C GLU A 41 -8.68 -8.36 8.33
N THR A 42 -7.72 -7.63 8.90
CA THR A 42 -7.96 -6.28 9.43
C THR A 42 -6.91 -5.28 9.01
N LYS A 43 -7.29 -3.99 8.99
CA LYS A 43 -6.33 -2.90 8.76
C LYS A 43 -5.26 -2.83 9.85
N GLU A 44 -5.58 -3.25 11.08
CA GLU A 44 -4.64 -3.24 12.20
C GLU A 44 -3.51 -4.25 11.98
N GLU A 45 -3.85 -5.48 11.59
CA GLU A 45 -2.87 -6.51 11.22
C GLU A 45 -1.97 -6.05 10.07
N VAL A 46 -2.54 -5.35 9.07
CA VAL A 46 -1.76 -4.75 7.98
C VAL A 46 -0.77 -3.73 8.55
N MET A 47 -1.19 -2.87 9.48
CA MET A 47 -0.31 -1.87 10.10
C MET A 47 0.80 -2.52 10.93
N ASP A 48 0.48 -3.52 11.76
CA ASP A 48 1.47 -4.27 12.54
C ASP A 48 2.49 -4.95 11.64
N LYS A 49 2.03 -5.53 10.53
CA LYS A 49 2.91 -6.21 9.59
C LYS A 49 3.82 -5.23 8.86
N ILE A 50 3.33 -4.10 8.36
CA ILE A 50 4.22 -3.12 7.71
C ILE A 50 5.12 -2.38 8.71
N ALA A 51 4.70 -2.21 9.97
CA ALA A 51 5.53 -1.64 11.02
C ALA A 51 6.75 -2.54 11.30
N SER A 52 6.51 -3.85 11.47
CA SER A 52 7.59 -4.82 11.74
C SER A 52 8.59 -4.96 10.60
N GLU A 53 8.13 -4.83 9.36
CA GLU A 53 8.98 -4.95 8.17
C GLU A 53 9.63 -3.62 7.73
N ALA A 54 9.12 -2.49 8.24
CA ALA A 54 9.57 -1.12 7.98
C ALA A 54 9.93 -0.83 6.50
N PRO A 55 9.01 -1.08 5.54
CA PRO A 55 9.28 -0.85 4.14
C PRO A 55 9.48 0.65 3.85
N SER A 56 10.45 0.95 2.99
CA SER A 56 10.73 2.31 2.52
C SER A 56 9.71 2.81 1.48
N VAL A 57 8.99 1.88 0.84
CA VAL A 57 7.96 2.17 -0.16
C VAL A 57 6.74 1.29 0.12
N VAL A 58 5.54 1.86 0.07
CA VAL A 58 4.28 1.14 0.18
C VAL A 58 3.41 1.47 -1.03
N GLN A 59 2.94 0.46 -1.75
CA GLN A 59 1.91 0.60 -2.78
C GLN A 59 0.58 0.09 -2.24
N LEU A 60 -0.41 0.97 -2.19
CA LEU A 60 -1.80 0.64 -1.86
C LEU A 60 -2.55 0.40 -3.18
N SER A 61 -2.89 -0.85 -3.47
CA SER A 61 -3.67 -1.27 -4.65
C SER A 61 -5.03 -1.79 -4.19
N VAL A 62 -5.79 -0.90 -3.56
CA VAL A 62 -7.06 -1.22 -2.91
C VAL A 62 -8.19 -0.46 -3.61
N SER A 63 -9.39 -1.03 -3.60
CA SER A 63 -10.55 -0.37 -4.20
C SER A 63 -10.89 0.92 -3.45
N LEU A 64 -11.21 1.98 -4.18
CA LEU A 64 -11.66 3.26 -3.61
C LEU A 64 -12.85 3.09 -2.66
N PHE A 65 -13.74 2.15 -2.97
CA PHE A 65 -14.97 1.89 -2.22
C PHE A 65 -14.75 1.23 -0.86
N TYR A 66 -13.54 0.71 -0.57
CA TYR A 66 -13.28 -0.12 0.61
C TYR A 66 -12.31 0.54 1.61
N GLY A 67 -12.48 1.85 1.83
CA GLY A 67 -11.76 2.54 2.89
C GLY A 67 -10.28 2.80 2.58
N MET A 68 -9.92 2.92 1.30
CA MET A 68 -8.56 3.25 0.87
C MET A 68 -8.00 4.49 1.58
N MET A 69 -8.80 5.55 1.73
CA MET A 69 -8.34 6.77 2.39
C MET A 69 -7.99 6.55 3.86
N GLU A 70 -8.77 5.71 4.55
CA GLU A 70 -8.48 5.33 5.93
C GLU A 70 -7.17 4.52 5.99
N LEU A 71 -7.01 3.52 5.12
CA LEU A 71 -5.79 2.72 5.04
C LEU A 71 -4.56 3.57 4.72
N LEU A 72 -4.70 4.55 3.82
CA LEU A 72 -3.65 5.52 3.50
C LEU A 72 -3.24 6.35 4.72
N MET A 73 -4.21 6.92 5.44
CA MET A 73 -3.93 7.72 6.64
C MET A 73 -3.23 6.88 7.72
N ARG A 74 -3.72 5.65 7.96
CA ARG A 74 -3.08 4.71 8.91
C ARG A 74 -1.66 4.36 8.47
N THR A 75 -1.45 4.07 7.19
CA THR A 75 -0.12 3.76 6.62
C THR A 75 0.84 4.93 6.81
N ARG A 76 0.40 6.16 6.52
CA ARG A 76 1.22 7.36 6.70
C ARG A 76 1.57 7.62 8.16
N SER A 77 0.62 7.38 9.08
CA SER A 77 0.86 7.49 10.52
C SER A 77 1.89 6.46 11.01
N CYS A 78 1.72 5.21 10.58
CA CYS A 78 2.59 4.08 10.93
C CYS A 78 4.01 4.22 10.36
N LEU A 79 4.12 4.66 9.10
CA LEU A 79 5.38 4.79 8.36
C LEU A 79 5.57 6.22 7.84
N PRO A 80 5.88 7.20 8.71
CA PRO A 80 5.87 8.62 8.36
C PRO A 80 6.88 8.99 7.27
N LYS A 81 7.96 8.21 7.14
CA LYS A 81 9.04 8.42 6.16
C LYS A 81 8.92 7.58 4.88
N ALA A 82 8.01 6.61 4.84
CA ALA A 82 7.86 5.76 3.64
C ALA A 82 7.29 6.56 2.47
N ARG A 83 7.66 6.19 1.25
CA ARG A 83 6.99 6.68 0.05
C ARG A 83 5.72 5.86 -0.17
N ILE A 84 4.56 6.50 -0.25
CA ILE A 84 3.27 5.83 -0.44
C ILE A 84 2.76 6.09 -1.84
N LEU A 85 2.57 5.03 -2.62
CA LEU A 85 1.96 5.05 -3.94
C LEU A 85 0.54 4.52 -3.80
N VAL A 86 -0.44 5.20 -4.38
CA VAL A 86 -1.83 4.75 -4.35
C VAL A 86 -2.26 4.40 -5.76
N LYS A 87 -2.59 3.14 -6.01
CA LYS A 87 -3.03 2.61 -7.29
C LYS A 87 -4.54 2.34 -7.23
N ALA A 88 -5.27 2.90 -8.18
CA ALA A 88 -6.70 2.65 -8.34
C ALA A 88 -7.09 2.61 -9.82
N SER A 89 -8.05 1.75 -10.18
CA SER A 89 -8.56 1.59 -11.55
C SER A 89 -9.36 2.80 -12.04
N TYR A 90 -9.80 3.65 -11.11
CA TYR A 90 -10.50 4.89 -11.42
C TYR A 90 -10.06 5.96 -10.43
N TRP A 91 -10.05 7.22 -10.86
CA TRP A 91 -9.77 8.37 -10.01
C TRP A 91 -10.72 9.49 -10.39
N GLN A 92 -11.43 10.03 -9.41
CA GLN A 92 -11.95 11.40 -9.51
C GLN A 92 -10.87 12.39 -9.05
N ASP A 93 -10.85 13.58 -9.63
CA ASP A 93 -9.87 14.62 -9.26
C ASP A 93 -9.93 14.96 -7.77
N ALA A 94 -11.13 14.97 -7.18
CA ALA A 94 -11.33 15.20 -5.76
C ALA A 94 -10.68 14.11 -4.88
N GLU A 95 -10.79 12.84 -5.27
CA GLU A 95 -10.21 11.70 -4.56
C GLU A 95 -8.70 11.71 -4.67
N ARG A 96 -8.16 12.01 -5.86
CA ARG A 96 -6.72 12.15 -6.08
C ARG A 96 -6.15 13.28 -5.22
N ALA A 97 -6.81 14.44 -5.20
CA ALA A 97 -6.42 15.55 -4.35
C ALA A 97 -6.51 15.19 -2.85
N GLN A 98 -7.51 14.41 -2.45
CA GLN A 98 -7.62 13.91 -1.07
C GLN A 98 -6.50 12.93 -0.71
N ALA A 99 -6.13 12.02 -1.62
CA ALA A 99 -5.01 11.09 -1.40
C ALA A 99 -3.70 11.85 -1.15
N PHE A 100 -3.40 12.89 -1.94
CA PHE A 100 -2.22 13.73 -1.70
C PHE A 100 -2.27 14.46 -0.35
N ARG A 101 -3.42 15.02 0.03
CA ARG A 101 -3.60 15.63 1.37
C ARG A 101 -3.39 14.63 2.51
N ASN A 102 -3.75 13.36 2.30
CA ASN A 102 -3.56 12.28 3.26
C ASN A 102 -2.16 11.65 3.20
N GLY A 103 -1.24 12.22 2.43
CA GLY A 103 0.16 11.82 2.40
C GLY A 103 0.53 10.77 1.35
N ALA A 104 -0.27 10.59 0.29
CA ALA A 104 0.22 9.88 -0.90
C ALA A 104 1.36 10.68 -1.56
N ASN A 105 2.38 9.98 -2.04
CA ASN A 105 3.47 10.56 -2.84
C ASN A 105 3.15 10.52 -4.34
N ALA A 106 2.35 9.54 -4.78
CA ALA A 106 1.86 9.45 -6.15
C ALA A 106 0.52 8.72 -6.20
N CYS A 107 -0.28 9.07 -7.20
CA CYS A 107 -1.51 8.36 -7.54
C CYS A 107 -1.36 7.74 -8.93
N ILE A 108 -1.49 6.43 -9.02
CA ILE A 108 -1.31 5.61 -10.22
C ILE A 108 -2.69 5.18 -10.72
N HIS A 109 -2.95 5.35 -12.01
CA HIS A 109 -4.15 4.85 -12.67
C HIS A 109 -3.86 3.46 -13.25
N ASP A 110 -4.70 2.48 -12.96
CA ASP A 110 -4.66 1.18 -13.65
C ASP A 110 -5.35 1.35 -15.00
N SER A 111 -4.59 1.22 -16.10
CA SER A 111 -5.09 1.28 -17.48
C SER A 111 -5.60 -0.08 -17.94
#